data_AF-A0A6J8ERD9-F1
#
_entry.id   AF-A0A6J8ERD9-F1
#
_cell.length_a   1.000
_cell.length_b   1.000
_cell.length_c   1.000
_cell.angle_alpha   90.00
_cell.angle_beta   90.00
_cell.angle_gamma   90.00
#
_symmetry.space_group_name_H-M   'P 1'
#
loop_
_entity.id
_entity.type
_entity.pdbx_description
1 polymer ?
#
loop_
_entity_poly.entity_id
_entity_poly.type
_entity_poly.pdbx_seq_one_letter_code
_entity_poly.pdbx_strand_id
1 'polypeptide(L)'
;MSLQVDFAPPVGYQEPKRPEKKDAEDVDMDILMVMKEKESKKRKEVDEVPAVGNFVLTNLDKYAGDWPQLGKVLKFEEEEIIQLHWYKGSKTGPWSPCTKAVPGTRGKREAWCEAVNLQDIWCHSFNLTPSNKLPLKIKKKMESFLNKKRMKKNHATKEIETQITGQKSTGHQIDFAPPVGYQEPKSPEKTHDEDLDMDAFSGSGNRLDGKKIGLDAAPEVKKSVPHKRGIPNYKYKKGTITFIRTRRNITDNNEVK
;
A
#
# COMPACT_ATOMS: atom_id res chain seq x y z
N MET A 1 20.50 49.57 20.37
CA MET A 1 20.07 50.64 19.44
C MET A 1 19.52 49.96 18.21
N SER A 2 18.20 49.93 18.06
CA SER A 2 17.53 49.27 16.93
C SER A 2 17.47 50.25 15.76
N LEU A 3 18.16 49.95 14.67
CA LEU A 3 18.10 50.75 13.44
C LEU A 3 16.76 50.45 12.72
N GLN A 4 15.82 51.38 12.81
CA GLN A 4 14.65 51.39 11.95
C GLN A 4 15.08 51.91 10.57
N VAL A 5 15.00 51.05 9.56
CA VAL A 5 15.28 51.40 8.16
C VAL A 5 13.94 51.47 7.45
N ASP A 6 13.48 52.69 7.18
CA ASP A 6 12.25 52.93 6.43
C ASP A 6 12.53 52.79 4.93
N PHE A 7 12.01 51.74 4.32
CA PHE A 7 12.05 51.57 2.87
C PHE A 7 10.94 52.39 2.22
N ALA A 8 11.33 53.49 1.56
CA ALA A 8 10.43 54.21 0.69
C ALA A 8 10.06 53.33 -0.52
N PRO A 9 8.77 53.26 -0.90
CA PRO A 9 8.35 52.49 -2.07
C PRO A 9 9.01 53.05 -3.35
N PRO A 10 9.36 52.18 -4.31
CA PRO A 10 10.04 52.58 -5.53
C PRO A 10 9.16 53.53 -6.37
N VAL A 11 9.78 54.57 -6.91
CA VAL A 11 9.14 55.59 -7.75
C VAL A 11 8.52 54.91 -8.97
N GLY A 12 7.19 55.00 -9.12
CA GLY A 12 6.44 54.40 -10.22
C GLY A 12 5.58 53.18 -9.85
N TYR A 13 5.54 52.77 -8.58
CA TYR A 13 4.59 51.76 -8.14
C TYR A 13 3.16 52.32 -8.14
N GLN A 14 2.35 51.91 -9.11
CA GLN A 14 0.90 52.08 -9.06
C GLN A 14 0.31 50.92 -8.29
N GLU A 15 -0.13 51.20 -7.07
CA GLU A 15 -0.79 50.22 -6.23
C GLU A 15 -2.05 49.71 -6.95
N PRO A 16 -2.17 48.38 -7.20
CA PRO A 16 -3.31 47.85 -7.93
C PRO A 16 -4.58 48.18 -7.17
N LYS A 17 -5.50 48.90 -7.82
CA LYS A 17 -6.80 49.26 -7.24
C LYS A 17 -7.47 47.99 -6.76
N ARG A 18 -7.60 47.86 -5.44
CA ARG A 18 -8.32 46.76 -4.80
C ARG A 18 -9.73 46.76 -5.40
N PRO A 19 -10.18 45.66 -6.04
CA PRO A 19 -11.55 45.60 -6.52
C PRO A 19 -12.46 45.85 -5.33
N GLU A 20 -13.30 46.88 -5.45
CA GLU A 20 -14.31 47.18 -4.45
C GLU A 20 -15.14 45.92 -4.24
N LYS A 21 -15.31 45.55 -2.97
CA LYS A 21 -16.20 44.45 -2.60
C LYS A 21 -17.58 44.88 -3.07
N LYS A 22 -18.07 44.28 -4.17
CA LYS A 22 -19.49 44.30 -4.48
C LYS A 22 -20.19 43.65 -3.30
N ASP A 23 -21.06 44.42 -2.66
CA ASP A 23 -21.86 43.96 -1.54
C ASP A 23 -22.61 42.69 -1.97
N ALA A 24 -22.55 41.67 -1.11
CA ALA A 24 -22.94 40.30 -1.43
C ALA A 24 -24.47 40.10 -1.47
N GLU A 25 -25.25 41.15 -1.75
CA GLU A 25 -26.70 41.13 -1.57
C GLU A 25 -27.48 40.69 -2.82
N ASP A 26 -26.86 40.64 -4.01
CA ASP A 26 -27.51 40.18 -5.25
C ASP A 26 -26.82 38.94 -5.86
N VAL A 27 -26.55 37.93 -5.05
CA VAL A 27 -26.20 36.61 -5.60
C VAL A 27 -27.51 35.91 -5.99
N ASP A 28 -27.73 35.81 -7.29
CA ASP A 28 -28.90 35.21 -7.93
C ASP A 28 -29.32 33.89 -7.25
N MET A 29 -30.48 33.92 -6.58
CA MET A 29 -31.01 32.80 -5.79
C MET A 29 -31.21 31.53 -6.63
N ASP A 30 -31.40 31.69 -7.94
CA ASP A 30 -31.53 30.61 -8.91
C ASP A 30 -30.22 29.83 -9.09
N ILE A 31 -29.06 30.50 -9.07
CA ILE A 31 -27.75 29.84 -9.14
C ILE A 31 -27.51 29.05 -7.85
N LEU A 32 -27.89 29.62 -6.69
CA LEU A 32 -27.78 28.94 -5.40
C LEU A 32 -28.69 27.71 -5.33
N MET A 33 -29.91 27.78 -5.88
CA MET A 33 -30.83 26.64 -5.99
C MET A 33 -30.28 25.54 -6.89
N VAL A 34 -29.76 25.88 -8.07
CA VAL A 34 -29.17 24.90 -9.01
C VAL A 34 -27.93 24.22 -8.42
N MET A 35 -27.12 24.93 -7.63
CA MET A 35 -25.99 24.33 -6.91
C MET A 35 -26.47 23.39 -5.79
N LYS A 36 -27.49 23.78 -5.02
CA LYS A 36 -28.06 22.94 -3.94
C LYS A 36 -28.76 21.68 -4.49
N GLU A 37 -29.35 21.76 -5.68
CA GLU A 37 -29.98 20.62 -6.34
C GLU A 37 -28.95 19.61 -6.90
N LYS A 38 -27.79 20.10 -7.37
CA LYS A 38 -26.67 19.24 -7.78
C LYS A 38 -25.98 18.56 -6.60
N GLU A 39 -25.93 19.21 -5.43
CA GLU A 39 -25.41 18.59 -4.21
C GLU A 39 -26.35 17.52 -3.63
N SER A 40 -27.67 17.72 -3.73
CA SER A 40 -28.66 16.74 -3.27
C SER A 40 -28.77 15.52 -4.21
N LYS A 41 -28.57 15.68 -5.53
CA LYS A 41 -28.45 14.54 -6.47
C LYS A 41 -27.16 13.73 -6.29
N LYS A 42 -26.12 14.29 -5.67
CA LYS A 42 -24.87 13.56 -5.33
C LYS A 42 -24.94 12.83 -3.99
N ARG A 43 -25.98 13.05 -3.18
CA ARG A 43 -26.15 12.47 -1.83
C ARG A 43 -27.16 11.31 -1.76
N LYS A 44 -27.68 10.82 -2.89
CA LYS A 44 -28.55 9.64 -2.96
C LYS A 44 -27.88 8.41 -3.59
N GLU A 45 -26.56 8.28 -3.50
CA GLU A 45 -25.97 6.93 -3.44
C GLU A 45 -26.24 6.46 -2.01
N VAL A 46 -27.50 6.08 -1.75
CA VAL A 46 -27.95 5.50 -0.49
C VAL A 46 -27.01 4.33 -0.24
N ASP A 47 -26.37 4.30 0.93
CA ASP A 47 -25.54 3.20 1.36
C ASP A 47 -26.39 1.93 1.37
N GLU A 48 -26.42 1.23 0.24
CA GLU A 48 -27.12 -0.04 0.11
C GLU A 48 -26.49 -0.99 1.13
N VAL A 49 -27.32 -1.39 2.10
CA VAL A 49 -26.96 -2.41 3.08
C VAL A 49 -26.41 -3.60 2.30
N PRO A 50 -25.19 -4.07 2.60
CA PRO A 50 -24.56 -5.10 1.79
C PRO A 50 -25.42 -6.36 1.81
N ALA A 51 -25.72 -6.96 0.66
CA ALA A 51 -26.45 -8.22 0.64
C ALA A 51 -25.54 -9.41 1.01
N VAL A 52 -26.10 -10.43 1.66
CA VAL A 52 -25.40 -11.70 1.91
C VAL A 52 -24.92 -12.29 0.58
N GLY A 53 -23.66 -12.74 0.55
CA GLY A 53 -23.02 -13.31 -0.63
C GLY A 53 -22.28 -12.28 -1.51
N ASN A 54 -22.52 -10.98 -1.33
CA ASN A 54 -21.76 -9.95 -2.04
C ASN A 54 -20.39 -9.70 -1.40
N PHE A 55 -19.49 -9.10 -2.16
CA PHE A 55 -18.19 -8.64 -1.69
C PHE A 55 -18.26 -7.19 -1.21
N VAL A 56 -17.44 -6.90 -0.20
CA VAL A 56 -17.25 -5.57 0.38
C VAL A 56 -15.76 -5.27 0.53
N LEU A 57 -15.42 -3.98 0.52
CA LEU A 57 -14.07 -3.52 0.86
C LEU A 57 -14.09 -2.80 2.20
N THR A 58 -13.19 -3.21 3.08
CA THR A 58 -13.05 -2.66 4.43
C THR A 58 -11.77 -1.86 4.56
N ASN A 59 -11.71 -1.00 5.57
CA ASN A 59 -10.50 -0.29 5.99
C ASN A 59 -10.33 -0.44 7.50
N LEU A 60 -9.83 -1.60 7.92
CA LEU A 60 -9.50 -1.89 9.31
C LEU A 60 -8.08 -1.40 9.62
N ASP A 61 -7.93 -0.58 10.64
CA ASP A 61 -6.63 -0.02 11.03
C ASP A 61 -5.64 -1.09 11.51
N LYS A 62 -6.14 -2.21 12.06
CA LYS A 62 -5.30 -3.36 12.43
C LYS A 62 -4.55 -4.01 11.27
N TYR A 63 -4.99 -3.80 10.02
CA TYR A 63 -4.24 -4.24 8.84
C TYR A 63 -3.81 -3.04 7.98
N ALA A 64 -3.63 -1.87 8.59
CA ALA A 64 -3.08 -0.69 7.93
C ALA A 64 -1.62 -0.95 7.54
N GLY A 65 -1.40 -1.40 6.30
CA GLY A 65 -0.08 -1.71 5.76
C GLY A 65 -0.08 -2.90 4.81
N ASP A 66 -1.01 -3.84 5.04
CA ASP A 66 -1.06 -5.10 4.32
C ASP A 66 -2.35 -5.21 3.50
N TRP A 67 -2.19 -5.16 2.17
CA TRP A 67 -3.16 -5.55 1.14
C TRP A 67 -4.54 -4.85 1.15
N PRO A 68 -5.26 -4.78 0.02
CA PRO A 68 -6.67 -4.38 0.05
C PRO A 68 -7.48 -5.45 0.78
N GLN A 69 -8.26 -5.05 1.78
CA GLN A 69 -9.08 -5.95 2.57
C GLN A 69 -10.40 -6.22 1.84
N LEU A 70 -10.45 -7.35 1.12
CA LEU A 70 -11.64 -7.82 0.41
C LEU A 70 -12.31 -8.94 1.21
N GLY A 71 -13.58 -8.76 1.58
CA GLY A 71 -14.37 -9.76 2.29
C GLY A 71 -15.65 -10.11 1.51
N LYS A 72 -16.09 -11.37 1.60
CA LYS A 72 -17.41 -11.81 1.16
C LYS A 72 -18.34 -11.89 2.36
N VAL A 73 -19.52 -11.27 2.28
CA VAL A 73 -20.50 -11.27 3.36
C VAL A 73 -21.12 -12.66 3.50
N LEU A 74 -20.98 -13.27 4.68
CA LEU A 74 -21.55 -14.59 4.98
C LEU A 74 -22.88 -14.50 5.71
N LYS A 75 -22.92 -13.73 6.81
CA LYS A 75 -24.10 -13.57 7.66
C LYS A 75 -24.07 -12.20 8.34
N PHE A 76 -25.25 -11.74 8.73
CA PHE A 76 -25.45 -10.61 9.65
C PHE A 76 -25.62 -11.19 11.04
N GLU A 77 -24.88 -10.67 12.02
CA GLU A 77 -24.95 -11.15 13.41
C GLU A 77 -25.74 -10.18 14.29
N GLU A 78 -25.48 -8.88 14.14
CA GLU A 78 -26.21 -7.78 14.77
C GLU A 78 -26.56 -6.73 13.71
N GLU A 79 -27.31 -5.67 14.07
CA GLU A 79 -27.70 -4.61 13.11
C GLU A 79 -26.50 -3.93 12.44
N GLU A 80 -25.35 -3.86 13.13
CA GLU A 80 -24.15 -3.20 12.62
C GLU A 80 -22.94 -4.13 12.42
N ILE A 81 -23.05 -5.41 12.76
CA ILE A 81 -21.93 -6.37 12.69
C ILE A 81 -22.17 -7.42 11.63
N ILE A 82 -21.22 -7.53 10.70
CA ILE A 82 -21.25 -8.51 9.61
C ILE A 82 -20.11 -9.51 9.74
N GLN A 83 -20.39 -10.77 9.42
CA GLN A 83 -19.37 -11.80 9.32
C GLN A 83 -18.84 -11.88 7.89
N LEU A 84 -17.55 -11.62 7.72
CA LEU A 84 -16.85 -11.66 6.44
C LEU A 84 -15.98 -12.90 6.31
N HIS A 85 -15.96 -13.49 5.12
CA HIS A 85 -14.92 -14.42 4.68
C HIS A 85 -13.87 -13.65 3.88
N TRP A 86 -12.63 -13.62 4.37
CA TRP A 86 -11.54 -12.87 3.74
C TRP A 86 -11.04 -13.51 2.45
N TYR A 87 -10.64 -12.66 1.50
CA TYR A 87 -10.02 -13.05 0.24
C TYR A 87 -8.66 -12.37 0.09
N LYS A 88 -7.69 -13.09 -0.50
CA LYS A 88 -6.39 -12.55 -0.91
C LYS A 88 -6.28 -12.53 -2.42
N GLY A 89 -5.81 -11.41 -2.96
CA GLY A 89 -5.58 -11.22 -4.38
C GLY A 89 -4.94 -9.87 -4.65
N SER A 90 -4.42 -9.69 -5.86
CA SER A 90 -3.88 -8.39 -6.26
C SER A 90 -4.94 -7.58 -7.00
N LYS A 91 -4.73 -6.27 -7.08
CA LYS A 91 -5.62 -5.36 -7.83
C LYS A 91 -5.82 -5.80 -9.29
N THR A 92 -4.80 -6.39 -9.92
CA THR A 92 -4.85 -6.85 -11.32
C THR A 92 -5.11 -8.34 -11.46
N GLY A 93 -4.84 -9.12 -10.40
CA GLY A 93 -4.92 -10.57 -10.38
C GLY A 93 -6.27 -11.13 -9.89
N PRO A 94 -6.40 -12.46 -9.92
CA PRO A 94 -7.53 -13.16 -9.34
C PRO A 94 -7.46 -13.10 -7.81
N TRP A 95 -8.64 -13.10 -7.18
CA TRP A 95 -8.83 -13.19 -5.75
C TRP A 95 -9.22 -14.61 -5.35
N SER A 96 -8.65 -15.07 -4.25
CA SER A 96 -8.84 -16.42 -3.73
C SER A 96 -9.21 -16.37 -2.25
N PRO A 97 -10.06 -17.29 -1.76
CA PRO A 97 -10.47 -17.30 -0.36
C PRO A 97 -9.27 -17.55 0.56
N CYS A 98 -9.19 -16.79 1.64
CA CYS A 98 -8.21 -16.98 2.69
C CYS A 98 -8.61 -18.15 3.59
N THR A 99 -7.61 -18.90 4.04
CA THR A 99 -7.77 -19.95 5.03
C THR A 99 -6.75 -19.77 6.15
N LYS A 100 -7.16 -20.01 7.39
CA LYS A 100 -6.32 -19.99 8.59
C LYS A 100 -6.13 -21.41 9.11
N ALA A 101 -4.96 -21.68 9.70
CA ALA A 101 -4.72 -22.94 10.39
C ALA A 101 -5.56 -22.99 11.67
N VAL A 102 -6.16 -24.14 11.96
CA VAL A 102 -6.99 -24.31 13.16
C VAL A 102 -6.08 -24.76 14.31
N PRO A 103 -6.03 -24.02 15.42
CA PRO A 103 -5.18 -24.39 16.56
C PRO A 103 -5.60 -25.76 17.10
N GLY A 104 -4.60 -26.60 17.39
CA GLY A 104 -4.83 -27.95 17.93
C GLY A 104 -5.08 -29.05 16.87
N THR A 105 -5.23 -28.72 15.60
CA THR A 105 -5.40 -29.74 14.53
C THR A 105 -4.31 -29.64 13.48
N ARG A 106 -3.53 -30.70 13.29
CA ARG A 106 -2.46 -30.73 12.30
C ARG A 106 -3.04 -30.82 10.88
N GLY A 107 -2.70 -29.87 10.03
CA GLY A 107 -3.06 -29.87 8.61
C GLY A 107 -4.47 -29.40 8.25
N LYS A 108 -5.38 -29.26 9.23
CA LYS A 108 -6.71 -28.71 8.98
C LYS A 108 -6.64 -27.19 8.81
N ARG A 109 -7.27 -26.69 7.76
CA ARG A 109 -7.41 -25.25 7.48
C ARG A 109 -8.89 -24.91 7.38
N GLU A 110 -9.27 -23.79 7.97
CA GLU A 110 -10.64 -23.29 7.91
C GLU A 110 -10.69 -21.96 7.18
N ALA A 111 -11.86 -21.63 6.63
CA ALA A 111 -12.12 -20.32 6.06
C ALA A 111 -11.78 -19.24 7.09
N TRP A 112 -11.01 -18.23 6.68
CA TRP A 112 -10.73 -17.12 7.58
C TRP A 112 -11.95 -16.21 7.62
N CYS A 113 -12.80 -16.43 8.62
CA CYS A 113 -13.95 -15.59 8.92
C CYS A 113 -13.67 -14.64 10.08
N GLU A 114 -14.25 -13.45 10.02
CA GLU A 114 -14.13 -12.41 11.05
C GLU A 114 -15.36 -11.50 11.08
N ALA A 115 -15.71 -11.00 12.27
CA ALA A 115 -16.76 -10.01 12.47
C ALA A 115 -16.20 -8.61 12.26
N VAL A 116 -16.90 -7.79 11.46
CA VAL A 116 -16.50 -6.42 11.11
C VAL A 116 -17.70 -5.49 11.25
N ASN A 117 -17.47 -4.27 11.73
CA ASN A 117 -18.52 -3.25 11.85
C ASN A 117 -18.81 -2.63 10.47
N LEU A 118 -20.08 -2.34 10.19
CA LEU A 118 -20.52 -1.65 8.97
C LEU A 118 -19.77 -0.32 8.73
N GLN A 119 -19.41 0.39 9.80
CA GLN A 119 -18.67 1.66 9.72
C GLN A 119 -17.27 1.52 9.11
N ASP A 120 -16.66 0.34 9.20
CA ASP A 120 -15.33 0.06 8.62
C ASP A 120 -15.39 -0.25 7.12
N ILE A 121 -16.60 -0.36 6.55
CA ILE A 121 -16.83 -0.64 5.13
C ILE A 121 -16.88 0.69 4.38
N TRP A 122 -16.01 0.85 3.40
CA TRP A 122 -15.97 2.07 2.58
C TRP A 122 -16.46 1.83 1.14
N CYS A 123 -16.61 0.57 0.72
CA CYS A 123 -17.29 0.23 -0.52
C CYS A 123 -18.26 -0.93 -0.32
N HIS A 124 -19.55 -0.59 -0.45
CA HIS A 124 -20.66 -1.52 -0.36
C HIS A 124 -20.78 -2.40 -1.62
N SER A 125 -21.32 -3.60 -1.39
CA SER A 125 -21.81 -4.62 -2.33
C SER A 125 -21.31 -4.56 -3.78
N PHE A 126 -20.47 -5.53 -4.14
CA PHE A 126 -20.20 -5.86 -5.54
C PHE A 126 -19.93 -7.35 -5.71
N ASN A 127 -19.92 -7.81 -6.96
CA ASN A 127 -19.53 -9.17 -7.31
C ASN A 127 -18.19 -9.16 -8.06
N LEU A 128 -17.38 -10.19 -7.84
CA LEU A 128 -16.20 -10.41 -8.66
C LEU A 128 -16.63 -10.82 -10.09
N THR A 129 -15.76 -10.56 -11.06
CA THR A 129 -15.98 -11.08 -12.41
C THR A 129 -15.91 -12.61 -12.41
N PRO A 130 -16.39 -13.31 -13.47
CA PRO A 130 -16.27 -14.77 -13.57
C PRO A 130 -14.83 -15.30 -13.43
N SER A 131 -13.84 -14.46 -13.72
CA SER A 131 -12.41 -14.76 -13.54
C SER A 131 -11.89 -14.48 -12.11
N ASN A 132 -12.77 -14.26 -11.14
CA ASN A 132 -12.46 -13.81 -9.78
C ASN A 132 -11.63 -12.53 -9.71
N LYS A 133 -11.81 -11.61 -10.67
CA LYS A 133 -11.11 -10.31 -10.69
C LYS A 133 -12.03 -9.20 -10.21
N LEU A 134 -11.42 -8.13 -9.69
CA LEU A 134 -12.16 -6.91 -9.33
C LEU A 134 -12.79 -6.27 -10.58
N PRO A 135 -14.05 -5.82 -10.52
CA PRO A 135 -14.65 -5.01 -11.57
C PRO A 135 -13.91 -3.68 -11.76
N LEU A 136 -13.88 -3.15 -12.99
CA LEU A 136 -13.16 -1.92 -13.30
C LEU A 136 -13.67 -0.70 -12.53
N LYS A 137 -14.99 -0.62 -12.30
CA LYS A 137 -15.62 0.45 -11.50
C LYS A 137 -15.06 0.47 -10.07
N ILE A 138 -14.96 -0.70 -9.45
CA ILE A 138 -14.45 -0.86 -8.08
C ILE A 138 -12.94 -0.54 -8.03
N LYS A 139 -12.16 -0.94 -9.03
CA LYS A 139 -10.73 -0.57 -9.11
C LYS A 139 -10.53 0.95 -9.11
N LYS A 140 -11.32 1.69 -9.89
CA LYS A 140 -11.26 3.16 -9.94
C LYS A 140 -11.67 3.79 -8.61
N LYS A 141 -12.74 3.29 -7.97
CA LYS A 141 -13.19 3.75 -6.64
C LYS A 141 -12.10 3.52 -5.59
N MET A 142 -11.43 2.37 -5.63
CA MET A 142 -10.31 2.03 -4.75
C MET A 142 -9.08 2.93 -4.95
N GLU A 143 -8.70 3.21 -6.20
CA GLU A 143 -7.60 4.15 -6.48
C GLU A 143 -7.91 5.56 -5.96
N SER A 144 -9.13 6.05 -6.18
CA SER A 144 -9.57 7.36 -5.71
C SER A 144 -9.50 7.44 -4.18
N PHE A 145 -9.97 6.40 -3.48
CA PHE A 145 -9.93 6.30 -2.03
C PHE A 145 -8.48 6.32 -1.49
N LEU A 146 -7.59 5.51 -2.06
CA LEU A 146 -6.18 5.46 -1.67
C LEU A 146 -5.47 6.80 -1.91
N ASN A 147 -5.74 7.44 -3.04
CA ASN A 147 -5.19 8.78 -3.33
C ASN A 147 -5.68 9.81 -2.32
N LYS A 148 -6.97 9.80 -1.97
CA LYS A 148 -7.54 10.69 -0.95
C LYS A 148 -6.88 10.46 0.42
N LYS A 149 -6.66 9.20 0.82
CA LYS A 149 -5.96 8.85 2.07
C LYS A 149 -4.52 9.36 2.07
N ARG A 150 -3.80 9.22 0.96
CA ARG A 150 -2.44 9.74 0.78
C ARG A 150 -2.36 11.26 0.89
N MET A 151 -3.31 11.99 0.28
CA MET A 151 -3.35 13.45 0.36
C MET A 151 -3.60 13.95 1.79
N LYS A 152 -4.53 13.32 2.52
CA LYS A 152 -4.78 13.66 3.94
C LYS A 152 -3.54 13.44 4.81
N LYS A 153 -2.82 12.32 4.61
CA LYS A 153 -1.58 12.03 5.34
C LYS A 153 -0.51 13.11 5.10
N ASN A 154 -0.34 13.55 3.85
CA ASN A 154 0.63 14.59 3.50
C ASN A 154 0.25 15.97 4.06
N HIS A 155 -1.04 16.26 4.23
CA HIS A 155 -1.47 17.52 4.85
C HIS A 155 -1.14 17.55 6.35
N ALA A 156 -1.46 16.47 7.06
CA ALA A 156 -1.18 16.34 8.49
C ALA A 156 0.33 16.45 8.79
N THR A 157 1.20 15.89 7.95
CA THR A 157 2.65 16.02 8.13
C THR A 157 3.15 17.45 7.93
N LYS A 158 2.59 18.19 6.97
CA LYS A 158 2.95 19.59 6.72
C LYS A 158 2.55 20.51 7.88
N GLU A 159 1.40 20.27 8.50
CA GLU A 159 0.96 21.05 9.67
C GLU A 159 1.91 20.86 10.86
N ILE A 160 2.33 19.62 11.13
CA ILE A 160 3.28 19.30 12.19
C ILE A 160 4.65 19.97 11.92
N GLU A 161 5.16 19.88 10.68
CA GLU A 161 6.42 20.55 10.29
C GLU A 161 6.34 22.08 10.44
N THR A 162 5.18 22.68 10.12
CA THR A 162 4.97 24.13 10.24
C THR A 162 4.94 24.57 11.71
N GLN A 163 4.31 23.79 12.59
CA GLN A 163 4.28 24.07 14.03
C GLN A 163 5.67 23.95 14.67
N ILE A 164 6.47 22.94 14.28
CA ILE A 164 7.83 22.76 14.79
C ILE A 164 8.76 23.87 14.30
N THR A 165 8.62 24.31 13.04
CA THR A 165 9.43 25.41 12.49
C THR A 165 9.06 26.76 13.11
N GLY A 166 7.78 26.99 13.40
CA GLY A 166 7.28 28.23 14.00
C GLY A 166 7.71 28.46 15.46
N GLN A 167 8.08 27.42 16.20
CA GLN A 167 8.53 27.54 17.60
C GLN A 167 10.06 27.70 17.78
N LYS A 168 10.85 27.72 16.70
CA LYS A 168 12.32 27.86 16.77
C LYS A 168 12.84 29.31 16.84
N SER A 169 12.02 30.31 17.19
CA SER A 169 12.45 31.71 17.22
C SER A 169 12.68 32.31 18.61
N THR A 170 12.41 31.60 19.72
CA THR A 170 12.89 32.03 21.03
C THR A 170 14.30 31.50 21.23
N GLY A 171 15.31 32.36 21.01
CA GLY A 171 16.74 32.08 21.13
C GLY A 171 17.21 31.65 22.52
N HIS A 172 16.80 30.47 22.95
CA HIS A 172 17.43 29.75 24.04
C HIS A 172 18.48 28.85 23.39
N GLN A 173 19.73 29.23 23.54
CA GLN A 173 20.86 28.39 23.17
C GLN A 173 20.92 27.24 24.17
N ILE A 174 20.29 26.11 23.83
CA ILE A 174 20.32 24.91 24.65
C ILE A 174 21.66 24.24 24.37
N ASP A 175 22.65 24.53 25.22
CA ASP A 175 23.89 23.77 25.25
C ASP A 175 23.59 22.37 25.78
N PHE A 176 23.49 21.40 24.87
CA PHE A 176 23.41 19.99 25.23
C PHE A 176 24.78 19.53 25.70
N ALA A 177 25.06 19.71 26.99
CA ALA A 177 26.16 19.03 27.64
C ALA A 177 25.84 17.52 27.64
N PRO A 178 26.76 16.65 27.18
CA PRO A 178 26.57 15.21 27.28
C PRO A 178 26.33 14.84 28.75
N PRO A 179 25.40 13.91 29.05
CA PRO A 179 25.11 13.53 30.42
C PRO A 179 26.39 13.05 31.11
N VAL A 180 26.68 13.62 32.27
CA VAL A 180 27.87 13.31 33.06
C VAL A 180 27.84 11.81 33.38
N GLY A 181 28.79 11.05 32.81
CA GLY A 181 28.91 9.60 33.00
C GLY A 181 28.69 8.76 31.73
N TYR A 182 28.38 9.35 30.58
CA TYR A 182 28.34 8.59 29.33
C TYR A 182 29.76 8.18 28.90
N GLN A 183 30.10 6.91 29.04
CA GLN A 183 31.26 6.31 28.37
C GLN A 183 30.81 5.76 27.04
N GLU A 184 31.25 6.40 25.96
CA GLU A 184 31.00 5.93 24.60
C GLU A 184 31.67 4.54 24.45
N PRO A 185 30.89 3.48 24.15
CA PRO A 185 31.46 2.15 24.01
C PRO A 185 32.46 2.18 22.86
N LYS A 186 33.74 1.95 23.16
CA LYS A 186 34.79 1.82 22.16
C LYS A 186 34.38 0.69 21.20
N SER A 187 33.99 1.06 19.98
CA SER A 187 33.77 0.07 18.92
C SER A 187 35.07 -0.74 18.79
N PRO A 188 35.00 -2.08 18.76
CA PRO A 188 36.17 -2.85 18.35
C PRO A 188 36.58 -2.35 16.97
N GLU A 189 37.85 -1.98 16.81
CA GLU A 189 38.42 -1.63 15.52
C GLU A 189 38.21 -2.83 14.59
N LYS A 190 37.30 -2.66 13.64
CA LYS A 190 37.13 -3.65 12.57
C LYS A 190 38.35 -3.48 11.66
N THR A 191 39.27 -4.44 11.73
CA THR A 191 40.23 -4.69 10.68
C THR A 191 39.45 -4.90 9.38
N HIS A 192 39.48 -3.88 8.54
CA HIS A 192 39.09 -3.96 7.14
C HIS A 192 40.11 -4.89 6.49
N ASP A 193 39.75 -6.15 6.22
CA ASP A 193 40.36 -7.04 5.22
C ASP A 193 39.79 -8.46 5.35
N GLU A 194 38.47 -8.62 5.29
CA GLU A 194 37.90 -9.91 4.92
C GLU A 194 36.71 -9.65 3.99
N ASP A 195 36.91 -9.98 2.70
CA ASP A 195 35.85 -10.19 1.73
C ASP A 195 34.93 -11.29 2.27
N LEU A 196 33.94 -10.90 3.08
CA LEU A 196 32.88 -11.79 3.53
C LEU A 196 32.00 -12.11 2.32
N ASP A 197 32.41 -13.14 1.58
CA ASP A 197 31.53 -13.94 0.72
C ASP A 197 30.39 -14.47 1.60
N MET A 198 29.35 -13.66 1.72
CA MET A 198 28.06 -14.01 2.33
C MET A 198 27.39 -15.05 1.44
N ASP A 199 27.79 -16.31 1.58
CA ASP A 199 27.08 -17.48 1.09
C ASP A 199 25.78 -17.66 1.90
N ALA A 200 24.84 -16.74 1.73
CA ALA A 200 23.64 -16.62 2.54
C ALA A 200 22.63 -17.79 2.41
N PHE A 201 22.97 -18.85 1.65
CA PHE A 201 22.07 -19.98 1.39
C PHE A 201 22.78 -21.34 1.22
N SER A 202 23.94 -21.57 1.86
CA SER A 202 24.61 -22.89 1.84
C SER A 202 24.01 -23.92 2.81
N GLY A 203 22.84 -23.64 3.39
CA GLY A 203 22.16 -24.55 4.31
C GLY A 203 21.77 -25.87 3.61
N SER A 204 22.30 -26.98 4.10
CA SER A 204 21.89 -28.36 3.77
C SER A 204 20.50 -28.67 4.33
N GLY A 205 19.49 -27.90 3.92
CA GLY A 205 18.11 -28.08 4.35
C GLY A 205 17.55 -29.39 3.83
N ASN A 206 17.38 -30.38 4.72
CA ASN A 206 16.76 -31.65 4.38
C ASN A 206 15.25 -31.42 4.13
N ARG A 207 14.77 -31.74 2.94
CA ARG A 207 13.35 -31.56 2.60
C ARG A 207 12.50 -32.55 3.38
N LEU A 208 11.40 -32.10 3.99
CA LEU A 208 10.45 -32.93 4.73
C LEU A 208 9.71 -33.96 3.85
N ASP A 209 9.84 -33.88 2.53
CA ASP A 209 9.28 -34.83 1.57
C ASP A 209 10.19 -36.06 1.34
N GLY A 210 11.34 -36.14 2.03
CA GLY A 210 12.29 -37.26 1.91
C GLY A 210 12.98 -37.33 0.54
N LYS A 211 12.73 -36.37 -0.35
CA LYS A 211 13.37 -36.31 -1.66
C LYS A 211 14.73 -35.66 -1.50
N LYS A 212 15.78 -36.44 -1.72
CA LYS A 212 17.15 -35.92 -1.82
C LYS A 212 17.15 -34.83 -2.89
N ILE A 213 17.71 -33.66 -2.56
CA ILE A 213 18.04 -32.65 -3.57
C ILE A 213 18.96 -33.34 -4.58
N GLY A 214 18.58 -33.32 -5.85
CA GLY A 214 19.30 -34.00 -6.93
C GLY A 214 20.69 -33.39 -7.14
N LEU A 215 21.64 -33.80 -6.30
CA LEU A 215 23.06 -33.44 -6.34
C LEU A 215 23.85 -34.30 -7.35
N ASP A 216 23.19 -35.20 -8.08
CA ASP A 216 23.86 -36.05 -9.08
C ASP A 216 24.14 -35.35 -10.42
N ALA A 217 23.68 -34.10 -10.60
CA ALA A 217 24.17 -33.27 -11.68
C ALA A 217 25.48 -32.63 -11.23
N ALA A 218 26.61 -33.18 -11.67
CA ALA A 218 27.92 -32.56 -11.52
C ALA A 218 27.80 -31.06 -11.89
N PRO A 219 28.09 -30.12 -10.97
CA PRO A 219 27.98 -28.72 -11.29
C PRO A 219 28.97 -28.44 -12.40
N GLU A 220 28.49 -28.19 -13.62
CA GLU A 220 29.32 -27.56 -14.65
C GLU A 220 29.74 -26.22 -14.08
N VAL A 221 30.98 -26.16 -13.60
CA VAL A 221 31.63 -24.96 -13.09
C VAL A 221 31.74 -24.00 -14.28
N LYS A 222 30.69 -23.20 -14.49
CA LYS A 222 30.74 -22.05 -15.37
C LYS A 222 31.67 -21.06 -14.72
N LYS A 223 32.95 -21.09 -15.12
CA LYS A 223 33.96 -20.12 -14.69
C LYS A 223 33.39 -18.72 -14.91
N SER A 224 33.01 -18.04 -13.83
CA SER A 224 32.53 -16.67 -13.89
C SER A 224 33.70 -15.81 -14.35
N VAL A 225 33.66 -15.34 -15.59
CA VAL A 225 34.66 -14.40 -16.09
C VAL A 225 34.50 -13.10 -15.28
N PRO A 226 35.56 -12.55 -14.67
CA PRO A 226 35.48 -11.33 -13.87
C PRO A 226 34.95 -10.18 -14.74
N HIS A 227 33.76 -9.67 -14.40
CA HIS A 227 33.16 -8.51 -15.05
C HIS A 227 33.91 -7.24 -14.61
N LYS A 228 34.51 -6.51 -15.54
CA LYS A 228 35.06 -5.17 -15.27
C LYS A 228 33.93 -4.13 -15.30
N ARG A 229 33.74 -3.41 -14.20
CA ARG A 229 32.80 -2.29 -14.12
C ARG A 229 33.18 -1.18 -15.11
N GLY A 230 32.19 -0.60 -15.79
CA GLY A 230 32.38 0.57 -16.66
C GLY A 230 32.75 0.28 -18.12
N ILE A 231 32.95 -0.98 -18.52
CA ILE A 231 33.25 -1.33 -19.91
C ILE A 231 32.07 -2.14 -20.49
N PRO A 232 31.30 -1.60 -21.44
CA PRO A 232 30.26 -2.34 -22.13
C PRO A 232 30.82 -3.60 -22.80
N ASN A 233 30.16 -4.75 -22.61
CA ASN A 233 30.58 -6.00 -23.24
C ASN A 233 30.11 -6.05 -24.70
N TYR A 234 30.88 -5.48 -25.61
CA TYR A 234 30.59 -5.47 -27.05
C TYR A 234 30.61 -6.86 -27.71
N LYS A 235 31.12 -7.90 -27.01
CA LYS A 235 31.10 -9.30 -27.48
C LYS A 235 29.86 -10.07 -27.01
N TYR A 236 28.90 -9.41 -26.35
CA TYR A 236 27.68 -10.06 -25.89
C TYR A 236 26.86 -10.61 -27.07
N LYS A 237 26.60 -11.92 -27.05
CA LYS A 237 25.67 -12.57 -27.97
C LYS A 237 24.35 -12.78 -27.24
N LYS A 238 23.27 -12.21 -27.77
CA LYS A 238 21.91 -12.38 -27.23
C LYS A 238 21.54 -13.87 -27.31
N GLY A 239 21.40 -14.52 -26.16
CA GLY A 239 20.96 -15.91 -26.08
C GLY A 239 19.45 -16.06 -26.33
N THR A 240 19.03 -17.27 -26.69
CA THR A 240 17.61 -17.63 -26.84
C THR A 240 17.06 -18.08 -25.49
N ILE A 241 16.11 -17.32 -24.93
CA ILE A 241 15.42 -17.72 -23.70
C ILE A 241 14.39 -18.81 -24.07
N THR A 242 14.59 -20.03 -23.60
CA THR A 242 13.62 -21.12 -23.73
C THR A 242 12.81 -21.25 -22.43
N PHE A 243 11.49 -21.34 -22.54
CA PHE A 243 10.61 -21.57 -21.40
C PHE A 243 10.26 -23.05 -21.33
N ILE A 244 10.52 -23.67 -20.17
CA ILE A 244 10.02 -25.02 -19.90
C ILE A 244 8.49 -24.91 -19.76
N ARG A 245 7.75 -25.38 -20.77
CA ARG A 245 6.29 -25.51 -20.69
C ARG A 245 5.97 -26.92 -20.20
N THR A 246 5.40 -27.03 -19.00
CA THR A 246 4.80 -28.28 -18.53
C THR A 246 3.56 -28.58 -19.38
N ARG A 247 3.62 -29.57 -20.27
CA ARG A 247 2.42 -30.08 -20.95
C ARG A 247 1.66 -30.96 -19.97
N ARG A 248 0.37 -30.68 -19.76
CA ARG A 248 -0.51 -31.62 -19.04
C ARG A 248 -0.88 -32.72 -20.02
N ASN A 249 -0.63 -33.98 -19.66
CA ASN A 249 -1.19 -35.11 -20.38
C ASN A 249 -2.71 -35.06 -20.15
N ILE A 250 -3.46 -34.80 -21.22
CA ILE A 250 -4.90 -34.96 -21.22
C ILE A 250 -5.12 -36.46 -21.40
N THR A 251 -5.48 -37.14 -20.32
CA THR A 251 -5.94 -38.53 -20.40
C THR A 251 -7.37 -38.49 -20.92
N ASP A 252 -7.53 -38.76 -22.22
CA ASP A 252 -8.84 -39.00 -22.82
C ASP A 252 -9.36 -40.34 -22.28
N ASN A 253 -10.08 -40.30 -21.15
CA ASN A 253 -10.88 -41.43 -20.70
C ASN A 253 -12.13 -41.51 -21.58
N ASN A 254 -11.96 -42.01 -22.81
CA ASN A 254 -13.08 -42.55 -23.58
C ASN A 254 -13.32 -43.99 -23.15
N GLU A 255 -14.54 -44.18 -22.66
CA GLU A 255 -15.30 -45.40 -22.40
C GLU A 255 -14.81 -46.68 -23.11
N VAL A 256 -14.72 -47.76 -22.34
CA VAL A 256 -15.07 -49.09 -22.84
C VAL A 256 -16.15 -49.65 -21.92
N LYS A 257 -17.23 -50.07 -22.58
CA LYS A 257 -18.49 -50.66 -22.11
C LYS A 257 -18.36 -51.70 -21.00
#